data_AF-A0A248KFW0-F1
#
_entry.id   AF-A0A248KFW0-F1
#
_cell.length_a   1.000
_cell.length_b   1.000
_cell.length_c   1.000
_cell.angle_alpha   90.00
_cell.angle_beta   90.00
_cell.angle_gamma   90.00
#
_symmetry.space_group_name_H-M   'P 1'
#
loop_
_entity.id
_entity.type
_entity.pdbx_description
1 polymer ?
#
loop_
_entity_poly.entity_id
_entity_poly.type
_entity_poly.pdbx_seq_one_letter_code
_entity_poly.pdbx_strand_id
1 'polypeptide(L)'
;MNNGATAEGSNIQKGGLQSVAGIATNSDVAGVQNVSGTVINTNINGGGQAIYGSGTAINTTLSNGGQQYLLGTATDTTVNNGSHQQVQTGGIARNTTVNGGWQQVLSGGSSEDAVINRGGLQSVNAEGSARNTTLNAGHHKRWQGI
;
A
#
# COMPACT_ATOMS: atom_id res chain seq x y z
N MET A 1 -10.19 22.35 14.63
CA MET A 1 -9.22 22.13 13.55
C MET A 1 -7.95 21.57 14.18
N ASN A 2 -7.78 20.24 14.19
CA ASN A 2 -6.63 19.56 14.83
C ASN A 2 -5.58 19.21 13.77
N ASN A 3 -4.90 20.22 13.23
CA ASN A 3 -3.80 20.00 12.25
C ASN A 3 -2.45 19.66 12.94
N GLY A 4 -2.48 19.19 14.19
CA GLY A 4 -1.28 18.82 14.96
C GLY A 4 -1.50 17.72 16.00
N ALA A 5 -2.67 17.07 16.02
CA ALA A 5 -2.87 15.93 16.92
C ALA A 5 -2.13 14.70 16.38
N THR A 6 -1.33 14.09 17.24
CA THR A 6 -0.68 12.80 16.97
C THR A 6 -1.47 11.71 17.69
N ALA A 7 -1.92 10.69 16.97
CA ALA A 7 -2.53 9.50 17.54
C ALA A 7 -1.52 8.35 17.51
N GLU A 8 -1.03 7.91 18.67
CA GLU A 8 -0.07 6.81 18.78
C GLU A 8 -0.76 5.51 19.21
N GLY A 9 -0.35 4.38 18.66
CA GLY A 9 -0.80 3.06 19.13
C GLY A 9 -2.28 2.77 18.86
N SER A 10 -2.82 3.32 17.77
CA SER A 10 -4.24 3.17 17.45
C SER A 10 -4.58 1.71 17.10
N ASN A 11 -5.44 1.06 17.87
CA ASN A 11 -6.00 -0.26 17.55
C ASN A 11 -7.40 -0.09 16.93
N ILE A 12 -7.48 -0.18 15.60
CA ILE A 12 -8.72 -0.05 14.84
C ILE A 12 -9.27 -1.46 14.59
N GLN A 13 -10.15 -1.92 15.47
CA GLN A 13 -10.77 -3.23 15.34
C GLN A 13 -11.75 -3.29 14.16
N LYS A 14 -12.19 -4.51 13.79
CA LYS A 14 -13.17 -4.71 12.71
C LYS A 14 -14.44 -3.89 12.96
N GLY A 15 -14.88 -3.15 11.95
CA GLY A 15 -16.01 -2.20 12.04
C GLY A 15 -15.63 -0.83 12.63
N GLY A 16 -14.44 -0.71 13.22
CA GLY A 16 -13.87 0.57 13.64
C GLY A 16 -13.41 1.41 12.44
N LEU A 17 -13.44 2.72 12.64
CA LEU A 17 -12.99 3.72 11.67
C LEU A 17 -12.10 4.75 12.36
N GLN A 18 -10.93 5.01 11.79
CA GLN A 18 -10.10 6.16 12.15
C GLN A 18 -10.00 7.11 10.95
N SER A 19 -10.20 8.40 11.19
CA SER A 19 -9.87 9.46 10.24
C SER A 19 -8.62 10.20 10.72
N VAL A 20 -7.56 10.19 9.92
CA VAL A 20 -6.27 10.78 10.22
C VAL A 20 -6.08 12.03 9.38
N ALA A 21 -6.34 13.20 9.98
CA ALA A 21 -6.04 14.51 9.40
C ALA A 21 -4.68 15.07 9.85
N GLY A 22 -4.18 14.62 11.00
CA GLY A 22 -2.87 14.96 11.56
C GLY A 22 -1.86 13.84 11.31
N ILE A 23 -1.20 13.39 12.38
CA ILE A 23 -0.26 12.26 12.33
C ILE A 23 -0.85 11.08 13.11
N ALA A 24 -0.71 9.86 12.62
CA ALA A 24 -0.90 8.67 13.44
C ALA A 24 0.31 7.74 13.31
N THR A 25 0.71 7.12 14.42
CA THR A 25 1.87 6.21 14.46
C THR A 25 1.47 4.86 15.04
N ASN A 26 2.18 3.80 14.62
CA ASN A 26 2.09 2.46 15.21
C ASN A 26 0.64 1.95 15.28
N SER A 27 -0.11 2.13 14.19
CA SER A 27 -1.53 1.75 14.14
C SER A 27 -1.70 0.29 13.72
N ASP A 28 -2.51 -0.46 14.45
CA ASP A 28 -2.98 -1.80 14.08
C ASP A 28 -4.40 -1.70 13.50
N VAL A 29 -4.59 -2.17 12.27
CA VAL A 29 -5.82 -1.93 11.49
C VAL A 29 -6.45 -3.24 11.02
N ALA A 30 -7.53 -3.63 11.69
CA ALA A 30 -8.49 -4.65 11.26
C ALA A 30 -9.82 -4.04 10.78
N GLY A 31 -10.06 -2.76 11.07
CA GLY A 31 -11.15 -1.94 10.54
C GLY A 31 -10.71 -1.09 9.35
N VAL A 32 -11.02 0.21 9.38
CA VAL A 32 -10.70 1.17 8.30
C VAL A 32 -9.89 2.35 8.82
N GLN A 33 -8.81 2.71 8.13
CA GLN A 33 -8.03 3.93 8.37
C GLN A 33 -8.09 4.84 7.14
N ASN A 34 -8.72 6.00 7.29
CA ASN A 34 -8.87 7.03 6.26
C ASN A 34 -7.83 8.13 6.50
N VAL A 35 -6.93 8.36 5.56
CA VAL A 35 -5.74 9.20 5.76
C VAL A 35 -5.75 10.38 4.80
N SER A 36 -5.91 11.58 5.34
CA SER A 36 -5.67 12.86 4.66
C SER A 36 -4.41 13.57 5.17
N GLY A 37 -3.89 13.17 6.33
CA GLY A 37 -2.61 13.58 6.92
C GLY A 37 -1.50 12.55 6.71
N THR A 38 -0.74 12.20 7.75
CA THR A 38 0.36 11.25 7.69
C THR A 38 0.16 10.06 8.63
N VAL A 39 0.45 8.85 8.15
CA VAL A 39 0.54 7.65 8.99
C VAL A 39 1.90 7.01 8.88
N ILE A 40 2.42 6.53 10.00
CA ILE A 40 3.76 5.94 10.10
C ILE A 40 3.66 4.60 10.85
N ASN A 41 4.28 3.56 10.30
CA ASN A 41 4.29 2.21 10.89
C ASN A 41 2.87 1.66 11.09
N THR A 42 2.07 1.63 10.02
CA THR A 42 0.73 1.02 10.09
C THR A 42 0.81 -0.47 9.75
N ASN A 43 0.27 -1.31 10.62
CA ASN A 43 0.07 -2.74 10.37
C ASN A 43 -1.40 -3.01 10.03
N ILE A 44 -1.68 -3.45 8.81
CA ILE A 44 -3.03 -3.77 8.34
C ILE A 44 -3.18 -5.28 8.28
N ASN A 45 -4.03 -5.81 9.16
CA ASN A 45 -4.27 -7.23 9.34
C ASN A 45 -5.75 -7.53 9.04
N GLY A 46 -6.06 -7.72 7.75
CA GLY A 46 -7.42 -7.91 7.25
C GLY A 46 -8.31 -6.66 7.18
N GLY A 47 -7.79 -5.49 7.58
CA GLY A 47 -8.46 -4.19 7.45
C GLY A 47 -8.19 -3.48 6.12
N GLY A 48 -8.60 -2.21 6.05
CA GLY A 48 -8.38 -1.33 4.90
C GLY A 48 -7.75 0.00 5.29
N GLN A 49 -6.87 0.53 4.45
CA GLN A 49 -6.35 1.88 4.55
C GLN A 49 -6.57 2.61 3.23
N ALA A 50 -7.24 3.76 3.30
CA ALA A 50 -7.42 4.67 2.17
C ALA A 50 -6.54 5.90 2.36
N ILE A 51 -5.58 6.08 1.46
CA ILE A 51 -4.69 7.25 1.43
C ILE A 51 -5.22 8.22 0.37
N TYR A 52 -5.84 9.31 0.82
CA TYR A 52 -6.37 10.34 -0.08
C TYR A 52 -5.26 11.17 -0.70
N GLY A 53 -5.57 12.02 -1.69
CA GLY A 53 -4.56 12.72 -2.50
C GLY A 53 -3.51 13.53 -1.74
N SER A 54 -3.86 14.12 -0.58
CA SER A 54 -2.91 14.81 0.31
C SER A 54 -2.27 13.91 1.37
N GLY A 55 -2.77 12.68 1.50
CA GLY A 55 -2.36 11.71 2.50
C GLY A 55 -1.03 11.07 2.18
N THR A 56 -0.28 10.75 3.24
CA THR A 56 0.99 10.04 3.16
C THR A 56 1.00 8.84 4.11
N ALA A 57 1.40 7.68 3.60
CA ALA A 57 1.69 6.49 4.40
C ALA A 57 3.17 6.13 4.31
N ILE A 58 3.78 5.85 5.46
CA ILE A 58 5.18 5.47 5.57
C ILE A 58 5.27 4.16 6.34
N ASN A 59 5.96 3.17 5.76
CA ASN A 59 6.20 1.86 6.37
C ASN A 59 4.90 1.15 6.74
N THR A 60 3.99 0.98 5.77
CA THR A 60 2.77 0.20 5.95
C THR A 60 3.05 -1.28 5.68
N THR A 61 2.62 -2.18 6.57
CA THR A 61 2.62 -3.62 6.33
C THR A 61 1.21 -4.14 6.09
N LEU A 62 0.99 -4.84 4.99
CA LEU A 62 -0.30 -5.47 4.64
C LEU A 62 -0.19 -6.99 4.85
N SER A 63 -1.14 -7.56 5.58
CA SER A 63 -1.23 -8.99 5.86
C SER A 63 -2.68 -9.49 5.94
N ASN A 64 -2.89 -10.80 5.77
CA ASN A 64 -4.16 -11.50 6.01
C ASN A 64 -5.38 -10.85 5.32
N GLY A 65 -5.26 -10.48 4.04
CA GLY A 65 -6.33 -9.81 3.31
C GLY A 65 -6.35 -8.29 3.47
N GLY A 66 -5.35 -7.71 4.15
CA GLY A 66 -5.21 -6.27 4.30
C GLY A 66 -5.11 -5.55 2.96
N GLN A 67 -5.76 -4.39 2.86
CA GLN A 67 -5.84 -3.63 1.62
C GLN A 67 -5.37 -2.18 1.82
N GLN A 68 -4.58 -1.67 0.88
CA GLN A 68 -4.23 -0.25 0.80
C GLN A 68 -4.70 0.33 -0.53
N TYR A 69 -5.51 1.39 -0.48
CA TYR A 69 -6.00 2.13 -1.64
C TYR A 69 -5.33 3.49 -1.68
N LEU A 70 -4.61 3.77 -2.77
CA LEU A 70 -3.70 4.90 -2.84
C LEU A 70 -4.11 5.90 -3.92
N LEU A 71 -4.65 7.04 -3.48
CA LEU A 71 -4.75 8.26 -4.28
C LEU A 71 -3.65 9.27 -3.94
N GLY A 72 -3.06 9.17 -2.74
CA GLY A 72 -1.91 9.98 -2.28
C GLY A 72 -0.57 9.28 -2.46
N THR A 73 0.33 9.42 -1.47
CA THR A 73 1.67 8.79 -1.51
C THR A 73 1.83 7.70 -0.46
N ALA A 74 2.42 6.57 -0.84
CA ALA A 74 2.84 5.51 0.09
C ALA A 74 4.31 5.19 -0.15
N THR A 75 5.11 5.13 0.91
CA THR A 75 6.55 4.80 0.85
C THR A 75 6.83 3.62 1.77
N ASP A 76 7.66 2.69 1.28
CA ASP A 76 8.10 1.50 2.00
C ASP A 76 6.94 0.57 2.42
N THR A 77 5.93 0.43 1.55
CA THR A 77 4.85 -0.54 1.80
C THR A 77 5.34 -1.97 1.60
N THR A 78 5.06 -2.85 2.56
CA THR A 78 5.25 -4.30 2.43
C THR A 78 3.90 -4.98 2.19
N VAL A 79 3.76 -5.69 1.06
CA VAL A 79 2.54 -6.40 0.66
C VAL A 79 2.76 -7.90 0.78
N ASN A 80 2.28 -8.51 1.87
CA ASN A 80 2.45 -9.95 2.10
C ASN A 80 1.37 -10.79 1.42
N ASN A 81 1.54 -12.12 1.47
CA ASN A 81 0.62 -13.09 0.88
C ASN A 81 -0.85 -12.81 1.22
N GLY A 82 -1.70 -12.90 0.18
CA GLY A 82 -3.14 -12.63 0.28
C GLY A 82 -3.53 -11.16 0.48
N SER A 83 -2.57 -10.23 0.49
CA SER A 83 -2.82 -8.80 0.70
C SER A 83 -2.68 -8.00 -0.59
N HIS A 84 -3.25 -6.79 -0.62
CA HIS A 84 -3.37 -6.02 -1.86
C HIS A 84 -3.07 -4.52 -1.67
N GLN A 85 -2.20 -3.97 -2.52
CA GLN A 85 -2.03 -2.53 -2.68
C GLN A 85 -2.54 -2.09 -4.06
N GLN A 86 -3.50 -1.18 -4.09
CA GLN A 86 -4.04 -0.60 -5.31
C GLN A 86 -3.60 0.85 -5.46
N VAL A 87 -2.78 1.13 -6.46
CA VAL A 87 -2.32 2.47 -6.83
C VAL A 87 -3.26 3.04 -7.87
N GLN A 88 -4.04 4.04 -7.47
CA GLN A 88 -5.08 4.66 -8.30
C GLN A 88 -4.53 5.89 -9.04
N THR A 89 -5.35 6.53 -9.87
CA THR A 89 -5.00 7.75 -10.59
C THR A 89 -4.48 8.83 -9.65
N GLY A 90 -3.29 9.36 -9.92
CA GLY A 90 -2.60 10.34 -9.07
C GLY A 90 -1.87 9.74 -7.86
N GLY A 91 -2.11 8.47 -7.55
CA GLY A 91 -1.43 7.76 -6.47
C GLY A 91 0.01 7.39 -6.82
N ILE A 92 0.90 7.46 -5.82
CA ILE A 92 2.33 7.15 -5.99
C ILE A 92 2.80 6.20 -4.90
N ALA A 93 3.16 4.98 -5.29
CA ALA A 93 3.79 3.99 -4.42
C ALA A 93 5.31 3.96 -4.65
N ARG A 94 6.11 4.15 -3.59
CA ARG A 94 7.57 4.10 -3.63
C ARG A 94 8.09 2.95 -2.78
N ASN A 95 9.14 2.28 -3.26
CA ASN A 95 9.84 1.20 -2.53
C ASN A 95 8.90 0.09 -2.05
N THR A 96 7.86 -0.22 -2.82
CA THR A 96 6.93 -1.27 -2.40
C THR A 96 7.59 -2.64 -2.52
N THR A 97 7.60 -3.41 -1.44
CA THR A 97 8.06 -4.81 -1.44
C THR A 97 6.87 -5.76 -1.48
N VAL A 98 6.79 -6.62 -2.50
CA VAL A 98 5.66 -7.55 -2.69
C VAL A 98 6.11 -8.99 -2.42
N ASN A 99 5.66 -9.57 -1.30
CA ASN A 99 6.04 -10.88 -0.77
C ASN A 99 4.87 -11.87 -0.82
N GLY A 100 4.50 -12.36 -2.00
CA GLY A 100 3.32 -13.22 -2.18
C GLY A 100 2.00 -12.47 -2.32
N GLY A 101 2.00 -11.15 -2.09
CA GLY A 101 0.83 -10.30 -2.26
C GLY A 101 0.69 -9.74 -3.68
N TRP A 102 -0.18 -8.75 -3.83
CA TRP A 102 -0.45 -8.13 -5.13
C TRP A 102 -0.36 -6.60 -5.05
N GLN A 103 0.43 -6.00 -5.93
CA GLN A 103 0.36 -4.58 -6.25
C GLN A 103 -0.34 -4.41 -7.61
N GLN A 104 -1.44 -3.65 -7.63
CA GLN A 104 -2.12 -3.25 -8.85
C GLN A 104 -1.93 -1.76 -9.09
N VAL A 105 -1.35 -1.40 -10.23
CA VAL A 105 -1.18 -0.02 -10.68
C VAL A 105 -2.22 0.26 -11.77
N LEU A 106 -3.19 1.12 -11.47
CA LEU A 106 -4.26 1.50 -12.39
C LEU A 106 -3.82 2.63 -13.34
N SER A 107 -4.66 2.99 -14.31
CA SER A 107 -4.41 4.12 -15.22
C SER A 107 -4.13 5.40 -14.42
N GLY A 108 -3.04 6.08 -14.76
CA GLY A 108 -2.58 7.31 -14.10
C GLY A 108 -1.97 7.11 -12.70
N GLY A 109 -1.81 5.87 -12.22
CA GLY A 109 -1.05 5.56 -11.01
C GLY A 109 0.44 5.33 -11.29
N SER A 110 1.30 5.56 -10.30
CA SER A 110 2.75 5.38 -10.41
C SER A 110 3.30 4.45 -9.32
N SER A 111 4.11 3.47 -9.72
CA SER A 111 4.90 2.63 -8.83
C SER A 111 6.40 2.81 -9.14
N GLU A 112 7.19 3.13 -8.13
CA GLU A 112 8.60 3.48 -8.24
C GLU A 112 9.43 2.55 -7.32
N ASP A 113 10.49 1.96 -7.87
CA ASP A 113 11.47 1.14 -7.13
C ASP A 113 10.82 -0.06 -6.40
N ALA A 114 9.79 -0.64 -7.00
CA ALA A 114 9.12 -1.82 -6.44
C ALA A 114 10.01 -3.07 -6.50
N VAL A 115 9.99 -3.88 -5.46
CA VAL A 115 10.68 -5.18 -5.39
C VAL A 115 9.65 -6.30 -5.32
N ILE A 116 9.62 -7.15 -6.33
CA ILE A 116 8.67 -8.26 -6.43
C ILE A 116 9.40 -9.57 -6.11
N ASN A 117 9.07 -10.15 -4.96
CA ASN A 117 9.63 -11.41 -4.49
C ASN A 117 8.80 -12.61 -4.97
N ARG A 118 9.25 -13.82 -4.64
CA ARG A 118 8.60 -15.08 -5.04
C ARG A 118 7.12 -15.08 -4.64
N GLY A 119 6.24 -15.36 -5.61
CA GLY A 119 4.80 -15.40 -5.43
C GLY A 119 4.12 -14.03 -5.40
N GLY A 120 4.87 -12.93 -5.32
CA GLY A 120 4.32 -11.58 -5.45
C GLY A 120 3.87 -11.29 -6.87
N LEU A 121 2.95 -10.35 -7.06
CA LEU A 121 2.53 -9.90 -8.37
C LEU A 121 2.51 -8.38 -8.44
N GLN A 122 3.04 -7.81 -9.53
CA GLN A 122 2.76 -6.44 -9.93
C GLN A 122 1.98 -6.48 -11.25
N SER A 123 0.79 -5.88 -11.27
CA SER A 123 0.00 -5.69 -12.49
C SER A 123 -0.07 -4.20 -12.79
N VAL A 124 0.25 -3.80 -14.02
CA VAL A 124 0.18 -2.40 -14.47
C VAL A 124 -0.84 -2.32 -15.60
N ASN A 125 -1.93 -1.61 -15.38
CA ASN A 125 -2.96 -1.40 -16.39
C ASN A 125 -2.46 -0.40 -17.47
N ALA A 126 -3.19 -0.31 -18.59
CA ALA A 126 -2.93 0.71 -19.59
C ALA A 126 -2.85 2.10 -18.94
N GLU A 127 -1.83 2.88 -19.32
CA GLU A 127 -1.54 4.23 -18.79
C GLU A 127 -1.12 4.28 -17.30
N GLY A 128 -0.98 3.14 -16.62
CA GLY A 128 -0.24 3.06 -15.37
C GLY A 128 1.26 3.08 -15.61
N SER A 129 2.05 3.52 -14.63
CA SER A 129 3.53 3.52 -14.72
C SER A 129 4.14 2.67 -13.62
N ALA A 130 5.06 1.77 -13.98
CA ALA A 130 5.97 1.14 -13.05
C ALA A 130 7.40 1.40 -13.51
N ARG A 131 8.25 1.91 -12.62
CA ARG A 131 9.65 2.28 -12.90
C ARG A 131 10.58 1.59 -11.92
N ASN A 132 11.73 1.17 -12.43
CA ASN A 132 12.78 0.51 -11.64
C ASN A 132 12.30 -0.74 -10.87
N THR A 133 11.29 -1.44 -11.39
CA THR A 133 10.82 -2.68 -10.76
C THR A 133 11.92 -3.75 -10.79
N THR A 134 12.26 -4.29 -9.63
CA THR A 134 13.17 -5.42 -9.47
C THR A 134 12.39 -6.71 -9.24
N LEU A 135 12.66 -7.76 -10.02
CA LEU A 135 12.07 -9.09 -9.85
C LEU A 135 13.10 -10.05 -9.26
N ASN A 136 12.90 -10.51 -8.03
CA ASN A 136 13.79 -11.49 -7.39
C ASN A 136 13.44 -12.92 -7.80
N ALA A 137 14.45 -13.81 -7.89
CA ALA A 137 14.39 -15.11 -8.57
C ALA A 137 13.13 -15.95 -8.24
N GLY A 138 12.43 -16.39 -9.30
CA GLY A 138 11.13 -17.07 -9.25
C GLY A 138 10.16 -16.60 -10.35
N HIS A 139 10.41 -15.43 -10.94
CA HIS A 139 9.62 -14.82 -12.02
C HIS A 139 10.05 -15.22 -13.44
N HIS A 140 10.58 -16.43 -13.64
CA HIS A 140 10.83 -16.94 -14.99
C HIS A 140 9.49 -17.28 -15.67
N LYS A 141 8.86 -16.31 -16.33
CA LYS A 141 8.01 -16.65 -17.49
C LYS A 141 8.95 -16.99 -18.64
N ARG A 142 9.26 -18.28 -18.79
CA ARG A 142 9.84 -18.83 -20.02
C ARG A 142 8.78 -18.65 -21.12
N TRP A 143 8.93 -17.65 -21.97
CA TRP A 143 8.17 -17.58 -23.23
C TRP A 143 8.73 -18.68 -24.14
N GLN A 144 8.03 -19.81 -24.25
CA GLN A 144 8.26 -20.74 -25.35
C GLN A 144 7.33 -20.30 -26.47
N GLY A 145 7.85 -19.49 -27.39
CA GLY A 145 7.22 -19.30 -28.68
C GLY A 145 7.24 -20.62 -29.44
N ILE A 146 6.10 -20.96 -30.01
CA ILE A 146 5.97 -21.84 -31.18
C ILE A 146 5.48 -20.96 -32.32
#